data_AF-A0A3A6Q080-F1
#
_entry.id   AF-A0A3A6Q080-F1
#
_cell.length_a   1.000
_cell.length_b   1.000
_cell.length_c   1.000
_cell.angle_alpha   90.00
_cell.angle_beta   90.00
_cell.angle_gamma   90.00
#
_symmetry.space_group_name_H-M   'P 1'
#
loop_
_entity.id
_entity.type
_entity.pdbx_description
1 polymer ?
#
loop_
_entity_poly.entity_id
_entity_poly.type
_entity_poly.pdbx_seq_one_letter_code
_entity_poly.pdbx_strand_id
1 'polypeptide(L)'
;MNHEAILNVLNSLEVIEQQGGEDSYILVANNEVNRSRLAAVGVPAEKMVYYGDDETFCILALAFGERYADEFVNGYLIKWGPIDDSLRYRVLNGDGTAGDAERLLRLLEPDLFQQSEEEQASPA
;
A
#
# COMPACT_ATOMS: atom_id res chain seq x y z
N MET A 1 5.83 13.69 -3.70
CA MET A 1 5.98 13.16 -2.33
C MET A 1 6.86 11.92 -2.40
N ASN A 2 7.76 11.67 -1.45
CA ASN A 2 8.68 10.53 -1.53
C ASN A 2 8.02 9.27 -0.93
N HIS A 3 7.42 8.42 -1.78
CA HIS A 3 6.74 7.21 -1.33
C HIS A 3 7.67 6.24 -0.61
N GLU A 4 8.93 6.11 -1.02
CA GLU A 4 9.89 5.24 -0.32
C GLU A 4 10.11 5.69 1.13
N ALA A 5 10.25 7.00 1.35
CA ALA A 5 10.40 7.55 2.70
C ALA A 5 9.16 7.28 3.56
N ILE A 6 7.96 7.39 2.97
CA ILE A 6 6.70 7.10 3.66
C ILE A 6 6.61 5.62 4.03
N LEU A 7 6.86 4.72 3.07
CA LEU A 7 6.82 3.29 3.29
C LEU A 7 7.85 2.84 4.33
N ASN A 8 9.05 3.43 4.33
CA ASN A 8 10.06 3.17 5.35
C ASN A 8 9.57 3.54 6.75
N VAL A 9 8.85 4.66 6.89
CA VAL A 9 8.23 5.03 8.17
C VAL A 9 7.15 4.01 8.53
N LEU A 10 6.19 3.75 7.66
CA LEU A 10 5.07 2.83 7.92
C LEU A 10 5.54 1.42 8.32
N ASN A 11 6.51 0.85 7.59
CA ASN A 11 7.08 -0.47 7.86
C ASN A 11 7.91 -0.54 9.16
N SER A 12 8.17 0.60 9.79
CA SER A 12 8.96 0.69 11.03
C SER A 12 8.13 1.14 12.23
N LEU A 13 6.81 1.30 12.06
CA LEU A 13 5.91 1.59 13.17
C LEU A 13 5.70 0.30 13.98
N GLU A 14 5.60 0.46 15.30
CA GLU A 14 5.31 -0.65 16.19
C GLU A 14 3.86 -1.09 16.00
N VAL A 15 3.68 -2.38 15.67
CA VAL A 15 2.37 -3.00 15.47
C VAL A 15 1.76 -3.35 16.82
N ILE A 16 0.54 -2.88 17.05
CA ILE A 16 -0.26 -3.21 18.24
C ILE A 16 -1.06 -4.49 17.99
N GLU A 17 -1.73 -4.56 16.84
CA GLU A 17 -2.64 -5.64 16.48
C GLU A 17 -2.60 -5.86 14.97
N GLN A 18 -2.72 -7.11 14.54
CA GLN A 18 -2.81 -7.44 13.13
C GLN A 18 -3.67 -8.67 12.89
N GLN A 19 -4.37 -8.68 11.76
CA GLN A 19 -5.15 -9.80 11.27
C GLN A 19 -4.92 -9.97 9.77
N GLY A 20 -4.81 -11.22 9.32
CA GLY A 20 -4.81 -11.58 7.90
C GLY A 20 -6.13 -12.22 7.47
N GLY A 21 -6.26 -12.52 6.17
CA GLY A 21 -7.47 -13.11 5.59
C GLY A 21 -8.31 -12.07 4.87
N GLU A 22 -9.63 -12.31 4.79
CA GLU A 22 -10.57 -11.44 4.06
C GLU A 22 -10.67 -10.04 4.68
N ASP A 23 -10.65 -9.95 6.01
CA ASP A 23 -10.69 -8.69 6.77
C ASP A 23 -9.29 -8.33 7.32
N SER A 24 -8.31 -8.19 6.43
CA SER A 24 -6.92 -7.94 6.84
C SER A 24 -6.70 -6.51 7.36
N TYR A 25 -5.99 -6.37 8.47
CA TYR A 25 -5.57 -5.07 9.01
C TYR A 25 -4.25 -5.15 9.76
N ILE A 26 -3.59 -3.99 9.91
CA ILE A 26 -2.42 -3.82 10.78
C ILE A 26 -2.59 -2.48 11.49
N LEU A 27 -2.83 -2.53 12.80
CA LEU A 27 -3.06 -1.37 13.66
C LEU A 27 -1.77 -0.95 14.37
N VAL A 28 -1.54 0.36 14.37
CA VAL A 28 -0.42 1.00 15.07
C VAL A 28 -0.95 2.16 15.90
N ALA A 29 -0.20 2.59 16.92
CA ALA A 29 -0.62 3.68 17.79
C ALA A 29 -0.81 5.00 17.02
N ASN A 30 -1.94 5.68 17.22
CA ASN A 30 -2.17 7.04 16.74
C ASN A 30 -1.67 8.10 17.74
N ASN A 31 -0.40 7.99 18.14
CA ASN A 31 0.23 8.90 19.10
C ASN A 31 1.06 10.00 18.43
N GLU A 32 1.49 11.00 19.21
CA GLU A 32 2.26 12.13 18.71
C GLU A 32 3.57 11.71 18.04
N VAL A 33 4.26 10.68 18.56
CA VAL A 33 5.52 10.18 17.97
C VAL A 33 5.30 9.66 16.55
N ASN A 34 4.31 8.79 16.35
CA ASN A 34 4.00 8.25 15.03
C ASN A 34 3.48 9.34 14.08
N ARG A 35 2.64 10.26 14.58
CA ARG A 35 2.16 11.42 13.81
C ARG A 35 3.31 12.31 13.35
N SER A 36 4.27 12.63 14.22
CA SER A 36 5.44 13.44 13.87
C SER A 36 6.35 12.75 12.85
N ARG A 37 6.59 11.43 12.99
CA ARG A 37 7.39 10.66 12.03
C ARG A 37 6.79 10.67 10.62
N LEU A 38 5.47 10.52 10.53
CA LEU A 38 4.73 10.54 9.28
C LEU A 38 4.62 11.96 8.68
N ALA A 39 4.42 12.98 9.52
CA ALA A 39 4.44 14.38 9.09
C ALA A 39 5.80 14.78 8.49
N ALA A 40 6.90 14.28 9.06
CA ALA A 40 8.25 14.55 8.55
C ALA A 40 8.50 14.02 7.13
N VAL A 41 7.72 13.02 6.69
CA VAL A 41 7.78 12.45 5.33
C VAL A 41 6.63 12.91 4.43
N GLY A 42 5.81 13.86 4.92
CA GLY A 42 4.78 14.54 4.14
C GLY A 42 3.37 13.97 4.26
N VAL A 43 3.11 13.05 5.20
CA VAL A 43 1.76 12.53 5.47
C VAL A 43 1.08 13.40 6.54
N PRO A 44 -0.01 14.11 6.21
CA PRO A 44 -0.66 15.00 7.17
C PRO A 44 -1.42 14.21 8.23
N ALA A 45 -1.43 14.72 9.47
CA ALA A 45 -2.01 14.01 10.62
C ALA A 45 -3.51 13.68 10.46
N GLU A 46 -4.25 14.48 9.69
CA GLU A 46 -5.63 14.22 9.32
C GLU A 46 -5.83 12.85 8.63
N LYS A 47 -4.83 12.33 7.93
CA LYS A 47 -4.91 11.01 7.29
C LYS A 47 -4.89 9.88 8.30
N MET A 48 -4.13 10.01 9.38
CA MET A 48 -4.11 9.00 10.46
C MET A 48 -5.47 8.92 11.15
N VAL A 49 -6.15 10.06 11.34
CA VAL A 49 -7.51 10.10 11.88
C VAL A 49 -8.53 9.55 10.87
N TYR A 50 -8.34 9.82 9.57
CA TYR A 50 -9.24 9.31 8.53
C TYR A 50 -9.20 7.78 8.41
N TYR A 51 -8.01 7.17 8.52
CA TYR A 51 -7.81 5.72 8.45
C TYR A 51 -7.77 5.03 9.83
N GLY A 52 -8.34 5.67 10.85
CA GLY A 52 -8.25 5.22 12.23
C GLY A 52 -9.19 5.97 13.17
N ASP A 53 -8.78 6.07 14.42
CA ASP A 53 -9.43 6.82 15.49
C ASP A 53 -8.38 7.53 16.34
N ASP A 54 -8.74 8.01 17.53
CA ASP A 54 -7.82 8.72 18.42
C ASP A 54 -6.72 7.82 19.01
N GLU A 55 -6.90 6.49 19.04
CA GLU A 55 -6.01 5.52 19.67
C GLU A 55 -5.13 4.80 18.64
N THR A 56 -5.69 4.39 17.50
CA THR A 56 -5.00 3.58 16.50
C THR A 56 -5.33 4.00 15.07
N PHE A 57 -4.47 3.65 14.12
CA PHE A 57 -4.79 3.73 12.70
C PHE A 57 -4.27 2.51 11.94
N CYS A 58 -4.94 2.17 10.83
CA CYS A 58 -4.59 1.01 10.00
C CYS A 58 -3.58 1.39 8.92
N ILE A 59 -2.37 0.80 8.96
CA ILE A 59 -1.33 1.11 7.98
C ILE A 59 -1.62 0.53 6.59
N LEU A 60 -2.35 -0.58 6.50
CA LEU A 60 -2.78 -1.15 5.20
C LEU A 60 -3.77 -0.20 4.52
N ALA A 61 -4.80 0.24 5.25
CA ALA A 61 -5.82 1.13 4.73
C ALA A 61 -5.22 2.47 4.29
N LEU A 62 -4.34 3.06 5.10
CA LEU A 62 -3.63 4.30 4.76
C LEU A 62 -2.74 4.11 3.52
N ALA A 63 -1.92 3.06 3.47
CA ALA A 63 -0.94 2.89 2.40
C ALA A 63 -1.59 2.61 1.04
N PHE A 64 -2.65 1.80 0.99
CA PHE A 64 -3.35 1.50 -0.25
C PHE A 64 -4.33 2.62 -0.63
N GLY A 65 -5.06 3.18 0.34
CA GLY A 65 -6.02 4.27 0.09
C GLY A 65 -5.36 5.53 -0.46
N GLU A 66 -4.16 5.86 0.04
CA GLU A 66 -3.38 7.00 -0.46
C GLU A 66 -2.39 6.62 -1.58
N ARG A 67 -2.41 5.36 -2.05
CA ARG A 67 -1.57 4.83 -3.15
C ARG A 67 -0.06 4.92 -2.88
N TYR A 68 0.34 4.89 -1.61
CA TYR A 68 1.75 4.84 -1.18
C TYR A 68 2.38 3.47 -1.41
N ALA A 69 1.59 2.40 -1.27
CA ALA A 69 2.00 1.03 -1.55
C ALA A 69 1.24 0.48 -2.76
N ASP A 70 1.85 -0.47 -3.46
CA ASP A 70 1.21 -1.28 -4.49
C ASP A 70 0.95 -2.71 -3.99
N GLU A 71 1.74 -3.18 -3.03
CA GLU A 71 1.65 -4.55 -2.53
C GLU A 71 2.08 -4.64 -1.06
N PHE A 72 1.59 -5.67 -0.37
CA PHE A 72 2.06 -6.08 0.95
C PHE A 72 2.59 -7.51 0.88
N VAL A 73 3.91 -7.68 1.00
CA VAL A 73 4.57 -8.98 0.86
C VAL A 73 5.56 -9.20 1.99
N ASN A 74 5.54 -10.41 2.58
CA ASN A 74 6.43 -10.82 3.67
C ASN A 74 6.48 -9.84 4.85
N GLY A 75 5.36 -9.20 5.18
CA GLY A 75 5.28 -8.25 6.30
C GLY A 75 5.64 -6.80 5.95
N TYR A 76 5.91 -6.50 4.67
CA TYR A 76 6.33 -5.17 4.23
C TYR A 76 5.41 -4.60 3.15
N LEU A 77 5.06 -3.33 3.33
CA LEU A 77 4.47 -2.50 2.28
C LEU A 77 5.56 -2.11 1.29
N ILE A 78 5.32 -2.34 0.01
CA ILE A 78 6.26 -1.99 -1.06
C ILE A 78 5.58 -1.15 -2.13
N LYS A 79 6.36 -0.23 -2.72
CA LYS A 79 6.03 0.42 -3.97
C LYS A 79 6.73 -0.32 -5.09
N TRP A 80 6.00 -0.64 -6.13
CA TRP A 80 6.53 -1.23 -7.34
C TRP A 80 7.44 -0.22 -8.06
N GLY A 81 8.69 -0.63 -8.27
CA GLY A 81 9.61 0.05 -9.19
C GLY A 81 9.20 -0.06 -10.67
N PRO A 82 10.02 0.50 -11.58
CA PRO A 82 9.76 0.48 -13.02
C PRO A 82 9.71 -0.94 -13.58
N ILE A 83 8.99 -1.12 -14.69
CA ILE A 83 9.00 -2.37 -15.45
C ILE A 83 10.24 -2.40 -16.36
N ASP A 84 11.23 -3.18 -15.95
CA ASP A 84 12.47 -3.41 -16.67
C ASP A 84 12.45 -4.76 -17.43
N ASP A 85 13.51 -5.00 -18.20
CA ASP A 85 13.64 -6.24 -18.97
C ASP A 85 13.79 -7.47 -18.09
N SER A 86 14.27 -7.29 -16.85
CA SER A 86 14.33 -8.37 -15.86
C SER A 86 12.93 -8.82 -15.44
N LEU A 87 12.00 -7.89 -15.17
CA LEU A 87 10.59 -8.19 -14.92
C LEU A 87 9.95 -8.88 -16.12
N ARG A 88 10.14 -8.35 -17.33
CA ARG A 88 9.56 -8.97 -18.54
C ARG A 88 10.08 -10.39 -18.74
N TYR A 89 11.40 -10.58 -18.60
CA TYR A 89 12.04 -11.88 -18.77
C TYR A 89 11.50 -12.91 -17.79
N ARG A 90 11.42 -12.59 -16.49
CA ARG A 90 10.94 -13.56 -15.48
C ARG A 90 9.47 -13.92 -15.69
N VAL A 91 8.61 -12.97 -16.05
CA VAL A 91 7.20 -13.25 -16.34
C VAL A 91 7.06 -14.14 -17.57
N LEU A 92 7.72 -13.80 -18.68
CA LEU A 92 7.58 -14.53 -19.95
C LEU A 92 8.18 -15.95 -19.90
N ASN A 93 9.16 -16.20 -19.03
CA ASN A 93 9.76 -17.53 -18.85
C ASN A 93 9.11 -18.35 -17.73
N GLY A 94 8.12 -17.81 -17.01
CA GLY A 94 7.46 -18.53 -15.91
C GLY A 94 8.25 -18.56 -14.60
N ASP A 95 9.29 -17.74 -14.48
CA ASP A 95 10.12 -17.59 -13.27
C ASP A 95 9.61 -16.47 -12.34
N GLY A 96 8.59 -15.71 -12.77
CA GLY A 96 7.98 -14.61 -12.03
C GLY A 96 6.89 -15.05 -11.03
N THR A 97 6.54 -14.16 -10.11
CA THR A 97 5.41 -14.34 -9.20
C THR A 97 4.07 -13.96 -9.85
N ALA A 98 2.95 -14.27 -9.20
CA ALA A 98 1.64 -13.77 -9.62
C ALA A 98 1.60 -12.22 -9.63
N GLY A 99 2.22 -11.57 -8.64
CA GLY A 99 2.33 -10.11 -8.60
C GLY A 99 3.16 -9.55 -9.76
N ASP A 100 4.17 -10.28 -10.22
CA ASP A 100 4.95 -9.88 -11.40
C ASP A 100 4.12 -9.93 -12.69
N ALA A 101 3.31 -10.98 -12.84
CA ALA A 101 2.39 -11.11 -13.97
C ALA A 101 1.31 -10.02 -13.94
N GLU A 102 0.73 -9.73 -12.77
CA GLU A 102 -0.25 -8.65 -12.61
C GLU A 102 0.37 -7.29 -12.94
N ARG A 103 1.58 -6.99 -12.46
CA ARG A 103 2.30 -5.76 -12.80
C ARG A 103 2.45 -5.58 -14.30
N LEU A 104 2.87 -6.63 -14.98
CA LEU A 104 3.03 -6.59 -16.44
C LEU A 104 1.68 -6.40 -17.14
N LEU A 105 0.63 -7.09 -16.69
CA LEU A 105 -0.70 -7.01 -17.28
C LEU A 105 -1.33 -5.62 -17.11
N ARG A 106 -1.21 -4.99 -15.93
CA ARG A 106 -1.68 -3.62 -15.69
C ARG A 106 -1.07 -2.59 -16.62
N LEU A 107 0.19 -2.79 -17.04
CA LEU A 107 0.85 -1.92 -18.02
C LEU A 107 0.35 -2.17 -19.44
N LEU A 108 0.22 -3.43 -19.82
CA LEU A 108 -0.14 -3.82 -21.19
C LEU A 108 -1.63 -3.59 -21.49
N GLU A 109 -2.48 -3.80 -20.50
CA GLU A 109 -3.93 -3.74 -20.61
C GLU A 109 -4.54 -2.88 -19.49
N PRO A 110 -4.22 -1.57 -19.44
CA PRO A 110 -4.66 -0.69 -18.35
C PRO A 110 -6.20 -0.61 -18.22
N ASP A 111 -6.91 -0.73 -19.34
CA ASP A 111 -8.38 -0.64 -19.39
C ASP A 111 -9.07 -1.77 -18.61
N LEU A 112 -8.46 -2.96 -18.51
CA LEU A 112 -8.98 -4.07 -17.70
C LEU A 112 -9.07 -3.73 -16.22
N PHE A 113 -8.20 -2.83 -15.75
CA PHE A 113 -8.09 -2.47 -14.34
C PHE A 113 -8.78 -1.15 -14.01
N GLN A 114 -9.20 -0.37 -15.01
CA GLN A 114 -9.99 0.85 -14.80
C GLN A 114 -11.48 0.56 -14.59
N GLN A 115 -12.03 -0.48 -15.23
CA GLN A 115 -13.47 -0.79 -15.14
C GLN A 115 -13.92 -1.23 -13.74
N SER A 116 -13.02 -1.78 -12.93
CA SER A 116 -13.29 -2.17 -11.54
C SER A 116 -13.26 -0.99 -10.56
N GLU A 117 -12.71 0.17 -10.95
CA GLU A 117 -12.60 1.36 -10.10
C GLU A 117 -13.86 2.26 -10.18
N GLU A 118 -14.57 2.28 -11.32
CA GLU A 118 -15.80 3.09 -11.48
C GLU A 118 -17.03 2.45 -10.83
N GLU A 119 -17.13 1.12 -10.79
CA GLU A 119 -18.25 0.42 -10.14
C GLU A 119 -18.23 0.55 -8.60
N GLN A 120 -17.06 0.77 -7.98
CA GLN A 120 -16.94 0.95 -6.53
C GLN A 120 -17.10 2.41 -6.05
N ALA A 121 -17.09 3.38 -6.96
CA ALA A 121 -17.22 4.81 -6.67
C ALA A 121 -18.66 5.35 -6.78
N SER A 122 -19.63 4.50 -7.11
CA SER A 122 -21.04 4.88 -7.20
C SER A 122 -21.72 4.69 -5.82
N PRO A 123 -22.08 5.75 -5.10
CA PRO A 123 -22.82 5.61 -3.85
C PRO A 123 -24.22 5.07 -4.16
N ALA A 124 -24.60 3.99 -3.48
CA ALA A 124 -26.00 3.59 -3.35
C ALA A 124 -26.77 4.59 -2.47
#